data_AF-A0A381PKB5-F1
#
_entry.id   AF-A0A381PKB5-F1
#
_cell.length_a   1.000
_cell.length_b   1.000
_cell.length_c   1.000
_cell.angle_alpha   90.00
_cell.angle_beta   90.00
_cell.angle_gamma   90.00
#
_symmetry.space_group_name_H-M   'P 1'
#
loop_
_entity.id
_entity.type
_entity.pdbx_description
1 polymer ?
#
loop_
_entity_poly.entity_id
_entity_poly.type
_entity_poly.pdbx_seq_one_letter_code
_entity_poly.pdbx_strand_id
1 'polypeptide(L)'
;MAALEMVRIEAGFIMPGDDFNTAETAIRAGHDRSPFEIGLGWVINFDKPHFTGKKALQEEKGRPIKRRLVKLMVEGNKPPADSFLYDKRKGRRVGTIKSQIWSPILKANLTLADIEYHKGKPPAEIWAEIYYQKELEWQVTWARCTISKDPFWSHPRRSATPPERF
;
A
#
# COMPACT_ATOMS: atom_id res chain seq x y z
N MET A 1 -19.79 6.14 -3.75
CA MET A 1 -18.52 5.45 -4.11
C MET A 1 -17.60 5.16 -2.91
N ALA A 2 -17.75 5.81 -1.74
CA ALA A 2 -16.84 5.61 -0.60
C ALA A 2 -16.89 4.22 0.07
N ALA A 3 -18.03 3.52 0.07
CA ALA A 3 -18.17 2.26 0.79
C ALA A 3 -17.36 1.10 0.17
N LEU A 4 -17.35 0.99 -1.17
CA LEU A 4 -16.57 -0.04 -1.87
C LEU A 4 -15.06 0.18 -1.64
N GLU A 5 -14.63 1.44 -1.71
CA GLU A 5 -13.25 1.84 -1.48
C GLU A 5 -12.79 1.50 -0.05
N MET A 6 -13.65 1.76 0.93
CA MET A 6 -13.38 1.39 2.31
C MET A 6 -13.21 -0.12 2.49
N VAL A 7 -14.18 -0.91 1.99
CA VAL A 7 -14.15 -2.37 2.16
C VAL A 7 -12.97 -3.00 1.41
N ARG A 8 -12.63 -2.51 0.21
CA ARG A 8 -11.46 -3.04 -0.54
C ARG A 8 -10.16 -2.77 0.22
N ILE A 9 -9.98 -1.57 0.74
CA ILE A 9 -8.75 -1.18 1.42
C ILE A 9 -8.66 -1.95 2.74
N GLU A 10 -9.75 -2.05 3.51
CA GLU A 10 -9.82 -2.88 4.72
C GLU A 10 -9.43 -4.33 4.47
N ALA A 11 -9.92 -4.92 3.37
CA ALA A 11 -9.54 -6.27 2.93
C ALA A 11 -8.10 -6.37 2.37
N GLY A 12 -7.44 -5.24 2.13
CA GLY A 12 -6.09 -5.16 1.57
C GLY A 12 -6.03 -5.43 0.07
N PHE A 13 -7.12 -5.22 -0.66
CA PHE A 13 -7.16 -5.35 -2.11
C PHE A 13 -6.61 -4.11 -2.80
N ILE A 14 -5.79 -4.37 -3.82
CA ILE A 14 -5.18 -3.33 -4.65
C ILE A 14 -5.99 -3.11 -5.93
N MET A 15 -6.02 -1.88 -6.42
CA MET A 15 -6.72 -1.43 -7.61
C MET A 15 -5.70 -0.86 -8.62
N PRO A 16 -5.60 -1.45 -9.82
CA PRO A 16 -4.79 -0.90 -10.90
C PRO A 16 -5.25 0.51 -11.30
N GLY A 17 -4.31 1.42 -11.55
CA GLY A 17 -4.58 2.80 -11.93
C GLY A 17 -4.84 3.75 -10.76
N ASP A 18 -5.17 3.23 -9.58
CA ASP A 18 -5.35 4.01 -8.35
C ASP A 18 -4.16 3.80 -7.40
N ASP A 19 -3.90 2.55 -7.00
CA ASP A 19 -2.81 2.25 -6.06
C ASP A 19 -1.45 2.13 -6.75
N PHE A 20 -1.42 1.71 -8.02
CA PHE A 20 -0.20 1.53 -8.79
C PHE A 20 -0.44 1.71 -10.29
N ASN A 21 0.61 2.14 -11.01
CA ASN A 21 0.55 2.22 -12.47
C ASN A 21 0.79 0.85 -13.08
N THR A 22 -0.03 0.50 -14.06
CA THR A 22 0.13 -0.72 -14.84
C THR A 22 1.09 -0.51 -16.01
N ALA A 23 1.60 -1.59 -16.57
CA ALA A 23 2.55 -1.53 -17.68
C ALA A 23 1.95 -0.87 -18.93
N GLU A 24 0.66 -1.08 -19.18
CA GLU A 24 -0.06 -0.54 -20.34
C GLU A 24 -0.46 0.94 -20.19
N THR A 25 -0.59 1.44 -18.95
CA THR A 25 -0.97 2.84 -18.70
C THR A 25 0.21 3.74 -18.34
N ALA A 26 1.38 3.17 -18.02
CA ALA A 26 2.58 3.94 -17.69
C ALA A 26 3.14 4.68 -18.92
N ILE A 27 3.09 6.01 -18.88
CA ILE A 27 3.65 6.89 -19.93
C ILE A 27 5.19 6.91 -19.88
N ARG A 28 5.77 6.87 -18.68
CA ARG A 28 7.22 6.92 -18.45
C ARG A 28 7.74 5.54 -18.06
N ALA A 29 8.82 5.12 -18.70
CA ALA A 29 9.50 3.88 -18.35
C ALA A 29 9.95 3.88 -16.87
N GLY A 30 9.73 2.77 -16.17
CA GLY A 30 10.09 2.60 -14.76
C GLY A 30 9.09 3.19 -13.75
N HIS A 31 7.96 3.70 -14.22
CA HIS A 31 6.85 4.15 -13.37
C HIS A 31 5.75 3.10 -13.19
N ASP A 32 5.79 2.06 -14.01
CA ASP A 32 5.05 0.81 -13.83
C ASP A 32 5.53 0.04 -12.60
N ARG A 33 4.78 -0.99 -12.20
CA ARG A 33 5.12 -1.81 -11.04
C ARG A 33 5.11 -3.30 -11.38
N SER A 34 6.14 -3.99 -10.92
CA SER A 34 6.22 -5.44 -11.06
C SER A 34 5.28 -6.14 -10.06
N PRO A 35 4.87 -7.40 -10.33
CA PRO A 35 4.18 -8.23 -9.35
C PRO A 35 4.90 -8.36 -8.00
N PHE A 36 6.24 -8.30 -7.98
CA PHE A 36 7.00 -8.33 -6.72
C PHE A 36 6.88 -7.02 -5.94
N GLU A 37 6.96 -5.89 -6.65
CA GLU A 37 6.81 -4.55 -6.05
C GLU A 37 5.41 -4.33 -5.50
N ILE A 38 4.36 -4.86 -6.13
CA ILE A 38 2.98 -4.75 -5.59
C ILE A 38 2.60 -5.86 -4.60
N GLY A 39 3.55 -6.73 -4.22
CA GLY A 39 3.31 -7.80 -3.24
C GLY A 39 2.49 -8.99 -3.76
N LEU A 40 2.28 -9.09 -5.07
CA LEU A 40 1.62 -10.21 -5.75
C LEU A 40 2.61 -11.29 -6.24
N GLY A 41 3.86 -11.30 -5.77
CA GLY A 41 4.84 -12.31 -6.18
C GLY A 41 4.39 -13.77 -6.00
N TRP A 42 3.43 -14.02 -5.11
CA TRP A 42 2.86 -15.35 -4.86
C TRP A 42 1.97 -15.88 -5.99
N VAL A 43 1.45 -15.02 -6.87
CA VAL A 43 0.60 -15.44 -8.02
C VAL A 43 1.42 -15.94 -9.21
N ILE A 44 2.73 -15.72 -9.19
CA ILE A 44 3.63 -16.05 -10.29
C ILE A 44 4.02 -17.53 -10.21
N ASN A 45 3.60 -18.31 -11.22
CA ASN A 45 4.05 -19.68 -11.37
C ASN A 45 5.25 -19.76 -12.35
N PHE A 46 6.45 -19.97 -11.81
CA PHE A 46 7.67 -20.11 -12.62
C PHE A 46 7.80 -21.47 -13.33
N ASP A 47 7.05 -22.48 -12.91
CA ASP A 47 7.04 -23.82 -13.52
C ASP A 47 6.30 -23.81 -14.86
N LYS A 48 5.41 -22.84 -15.09
CA LYS A 48 4.76 -22.64 -16.38
C LYS A 48 5.84 -22.46 -17.47
N PRO A 49 5.84 -23.24 -18.56
CA PRO A 49 6.90 -23.19 -19.57
C PRO A 49 7.15 -21.78 -20.11
N HIS A 50 6.08 -21.10 -20.55
CA HIS A 50 6.16 -19.78 -21.16
C HIS A 50 5.06 -18.84 -20.64
N PHE A 51 5.46 -17.59 -20.37
CA PHE A 51 4.57 -16.44 -20.20
C PHE A 51 5.37 -15.14 -20.42
N THR A 52 4.67 -14.07 -20.82
CA THR A 52 5.27 -12.76 -21.05
C THR A 52 5.92 -12.22 -19.77
N GLY A 53 7.19 -11.81 -19.86
CA GLY A 53 7.93 -11.27 -18.72
C GLY A 53 8.63 -12.30 -17.81
N LYS A 54 8.53 -13.62 -18.09
CA LYS A 54 9.17 -14.67 -17.26
C LYS A 54 10.65 -14.42 -16.97
N LYS A 55 11.43 -14.13 -18.02
CA LYS A 55 12.89 -13.88 -17.89
C LYS A 55 13.18 -12.62 -17.05
N ALA A 56 12.43 -11.53 -17.30
CA ALA A 56 12.57 -10.29 -16.55
C ALA A 56 12.28 -10.49 -15.05
N LEU A 57 11.22 -11.25 -14.73
CA LEU A 57 10.86 -11.56 -13.35
C LEU A 57 11.87 -12.49 -12.66
N GLN A 58 12.51 -13.42 -13.40
CA GLN A 58 13.60 -14.23 -12.85
C GLN A 58 14.82 -13.39 -12.50
N GLU A 59 15.18 -12.44 -13.36
CA GLU A 59 16.28 -11.49 -13.11
C GLU A 59 15.96 -10.55 -11.94
N GLU A 60 14.73 -10.06 -11.85
CA GLU A 60 14.27 -9.21 -10.75
C GLU A 60 14.30 -9.93 -9.41
N LYS A 61 13.86 -11.21 -9.37
CA LYS A 61 13.87 -12.05 -8.16
C LYS A 61 15.26 -12.19 -7.54
N GLY A 62 16.32 -12.14 -8.36
CA GLY A 62 17.71 -12.20 -7.89
C GLY A 62 18.24 -10.88 -7.33
N ARG A 63 17.49 -9.78 -7.42
CA ARG A 63 17.92 -8.44 -6.99
C ARG A 63 17.21 -8.05 -5.69
N PRO A 64 17.84 -7.21 -4.84
CA PRO A 64 17.17 -6.67 -3.67
C PRO A 64 16.01 -5.77 -4.10
N ILE A 65 14.88 -5.89 -3.41
CA ILE A 65 13.70 -5.05 -3.60
C ILE A 65 14.09 -3.58 -3.37
N LYS A 66 13.73 -2.72 -4.32
CA LYS A 66 13.97 -1.27 -4.26
C LYS A 66 12.73 -0.49 -3.84
N ARG A 67 11.54 -0.97 -4.20
CA ARG A 67 10.26 -0.36 -3.88
C ARG A 67 9.21 -1.42 -3.59
N ARG A 68 8.22 -1.07 -2.78
CA ARG A 68 7.09 -1.95 -2.52
C ARG A 68 5.83 -1.17 -2.18
N LEU A 69 4.71 -1.57 -2.77
CA LEU A 69 3.39 -1.19 -2.29
C LEU A 69 3.11 -1.93 -0.98
N VAL A 70 2.84 -1.18 0.08
CA VAL A 70 2.57 -1.69 1.42
C VAL A 70 1.27 -1.16 1.96
N LYS A 71 0.68 -1.94 2.87
CA LYS A 71 -0.45 -1.55 3.70
C LYS A 71 0.07 -0.85 4.94
N LEU A 72 -0.36 0.39 5.18
CA LEU A 72 0.01 1.15 6.37
C LEU A 72 -1.23 1.49 7.19
N MET A 73 -1.10 1.36 8.50
CA MET A 73 -2.01 2.00 9.45
C MET A 73 -1.35 3.29 9.94
N VAL A 74 -2.07 4.40 9.88
CA VAL A 74 -1.60 5.73 10.28
C VAL A 74 -2.29 6.12 11.58
N GLU A 75 -1.48 6.49 12.57
CA GLU A 75 -1.98 6.91 13.89
C GLU A 75 -2.73 8.24 13.83
N GLY A 76 -3.70 8.41 14.73
CA GLY A 76 -4.48 9.64 14.87
C GLY A 76 -5.68 9.73 13.92
N ASN A 77 -6.41 10.84 14.05
CA ASN A 77 -7.74 11.02 13.44
C ASN A 77 -7.73 11.89 12.19
N LYS A 78 -6.55 12.40 11.76
CA LYS A 78 -6.45 13.25 10.58
C LYS A 78 -6.17 12.37 9.35
N PRO A 79 -6.96 12.48 8.27
CA PRO A 79 -6.78 11.65 7.09
C PRO A 79 -5.48 12.04 6.37
N PRO A 80 -4.59 11.08 6.05
CA PRO A 80 -3.31 11.35 5.40
C PRO A 80 -3.46 11.45 3.87
N ALA A 81 -4.36 12.32 3.41
CA ALA A 81 -4.61 12.54 1.98
C ALA A 81 -3.35 13.10 1.29
N ASP A 82 -2.99 12.52 0.14
CA ASP A 82 -1.86 12.93 -0.72
C ASP A 82 -0.54 13.18 0.03
N SER A 83 -0.33 12.47 1.14
CA SER A 83 0.75 12.76 2.08
C SER A 83 2.05 12.02 1.71
N PHE A 84 3.18 12.67 1.93
CA PHE A 84 4.50 12.06 1.81
C PHE A 84 4.87 11.25 3.05
N LEU A 85 5.67 10.20 2.84
CA LEU A 85 6.18 9.35 3.90
C LEU A 85 7.66 9.61 4.12
N TYR A 86 8.10 9.60 5.37
CA TYR A 86 9.45 9.89 5.80
C TYR A 86 9.99 8.84 6.78
N ASP A 87 11.31 8.68 6.82
CA ASP A 87 11.99 7.77 7.77
C ASP A 87 11.92 8.25 9.23
N LYS A 88 11.83 9.57 9.43
CA LYS A 88 11.61 10.24 10.71
C LYS A 88 10.87 11.56 10.46
N ARG A 89 10.40 12.21 11.54
CA ARG A 89 9.81 13.57 11.42
C ARG A 89 10.82 14.53 10.79
N LYS A 90 10.41 15.21 9.71
CA LYS A 90 11.26 16.10 8.89
C LYS A 90 12.55 15.41 8.38
N GLY A 91 12.47 14.10 8.13
CA GLY A 91 13.58 13.28 7.67
C GLY A 91 13.69 13.21 6.16
N ARG A 92 14.25 12.10 5.66
CA ARG A 92 14.30 11.80 4.24
C ARG A 92 12.96 11.22 3.80
N ARG A 93 12.45 11.68 2.66
CA ARG A 93 11.28 11.07 2.02
C ARG A 93 11.60 9.62 1.63
N VAL A 94 10.76 8.69 2.09
CA VAL A 94 10.85 7.25 1.80
C VAL A 94 9.70 6.74 0.96
N GLY A 95 8.66 7.54 0.70
CA GLY A 95 7.52 7.05 -0.05
C GLY A 95 6.41 8.05 -0.22
N THR A 96 5.26 7.57 -0.69
CA THR A 96 4.05 8.37 -0.89
C THR A 96 2.81 7.50 -0.72
N ILE A 97 1.80 8.06 -0.07
CA ILE A 97 0.49 7.43 0.03
C ILE A 97 -0.23 7.52 -1.32
N LYS A 98 -0.86 6.42 -1.71
CA LYS A 98 -1.60 6.30 -2.97
C LYS A 98 -3.08 6.41 -2.72
N SER A 99 -3.61 5.51 -1.89
CA SER A 99 -5.01 5.51 -1.51
C SER A 99 -5.14 5.43 0.01
N GLN A 100 -6.17 6.07 0.55
CA GLN A 100 -6.39 6.21 1.98
C GLN A 100 -7.87 6.19 2.33
N ILE A 101 -8.19 5.64 3.50
CA ILE A 101 -9.56 5.66 4.02
C ILE A 101 -9.56 5.64 5.55
N TRP A 102 -10.57 6.27 6.15
CA TRP A 102 -10.89 6.08 7.56
C TRP A 102 -11.74 4.81 7.75
N SER A 103 -11.25 3.85 8.54
CA SER A 103 -12.04 2.67 8.90
C SER A 103 -12.83 2.91 10.20
N PRO A 104 -14.18 2.81 10.17
CA PRO A 104 -14.99 2.93 11.38
C PRO A 104 -14.86 1.71 12.29
N ILE A 105 -14.54 0.53 11.73
CA ILE A 105 -14.37 -0.72 12.49
C ILE A 105 -13.07 -0.69 13.27
N LEU A 106 -11.97 -0.32 12.62
CA LEU A 106 -10.64 -0.30 13.23
C LEU A 106 -10.34 1.02 13.93
N LYS A 107 -11.17 2.06 13.71
CA LYS A 107 -10.97 3.42 14.23
C LYS A 107 -9.58 3.97 13.91
N ALA A 108 -9.14 3.74 12.68
CA ALA A 108 -7.80 4.08 12.22
C ALA A 108 -7.83 4.53 10.75
N ASN A 109 -6.84 5.33 10.38
CA ASN A 109 -6.57 5.66 8.98
C ASN A 109 -5.78 4.52 8.34
N LEU A 110 -6.34 3.94 7.28
CA LEU A 110 -5.74 2.84 6.52
C LEU A 110 -5.27 3.38 5.18
N THR A 111 -4.08 2.98 4.76
CA THR A 111 -3.51 3.47 3.51
C THR A 111 -2.75 2.40 2.74
N LEU A 112 -2.76 2.54 1.43
CA LEU A 112 -1.86 1.85 0.52
C LEU A 112 -0.80 2.85 0.08
N ALA A 113 0.47 2.49 0.23
CA ALA A 113 1.57 3.40 -0.01
C ALA A 113 2.72 2.72 -0.70
N ASP A 114 3.35 3.44 -1.63
CA ASP A 114 4.56 2.99 -2.30
C ASP A 114 5.77 3.50 -1.50
N ILE A 115 6.59 2.58 -0.99
CA ILE A 115 7.74 2.90 -0.14
C ILE A 115 9.04 2.37 -0.75
N GLU A 116 10.12 3.11 -0.52
CA GLU A 116 11.47 2.77 -0.91
C GLU A 116 12.10 1.80 0.09
N TYR A 117 12.69 0.74 -0.43
CA TYR A 117 13.44 -0.25 0.31
C TYR A 117 14.93 0.01 0.10
N HIS A 118 15.71 -0.10 1.17
CA HIS A 118 17.15 0.00 1.10
C HIS A 118 17.77 -1.39 1.33
N LYS A 119 18.51 -1.89 0.35
CA LYS A 119 19.11 -3.25 0.39
C LYS A 119 18.08 -4.35 0.71
N GLY A 120 16.85 -4.22 0.17
CA GLY A 120 15.77 -5.17 0.38
C GLY A 120 15.09 -5.10 1.75
N LYS A 121 15.41 -4.11 2.59
CA LYS A 121 14.76 -3.89 3.89
C LYS A 121 13.85 -2.65 3.86
N PRO A 122 12.68 -2.70 4.51
CA PRO A 122 11.85 -1.51 4.68
C PRO A 122 12.54 -0.51 5.62
N PRO A 123 12.14 0.78 5.60
CA PRO A 123 12.55 1.75 6.60
C PRO A 123 12.22 1.25 8.03
N ALA A 124 13.07 1.57 9.00
CA ALA A 124 12.88 1.17 10.39
C ALA A 124 11.67 1.87 11.02
N GLU A 125 11.47 3.14 10.67
CA GLU A 125 10.30 3.92 11.04
C GLU A 125 9.72 4.58 9.80
N ILE A 126 8.42 4.83 9.85
CA ILE A 126 7.68 5.51 8.79
C ILE A 126 6.78 6.55 9.45
N TRP A 127 6.87 7.79 8.97
CA TRP A 127 6.09 8.92 9.42
C TRP A 127 5.36 9.56 8.24
N ALA A 128 4.07 9.84 8.39
CA ALA A 128 3.28 10.60 7.43
C ALA A 128 3.24 12.08 7.82
N GLU A 129 3.50 12.94 6.85
CA GLU A 129 3.29 14.38 6.96
C GLU A 129 1.89 14.73 6.44
N ILE A 130 0.98 15.08 7.36
CA ILE A 130 -0.44 15.24 7.06
C ILE A 130 -0.78 16.73 7.08
N TYR A 131 -1.31 17.22 5.96
CA TYR A 131 -1.82 18.57 5.81
C TYR A 131 -3.33 18.58 6.08
N TYR A 132 -3.78 19.47 6.96
CA TYR A 132 -5.20 19.66 7.22
C TYR A 132 -5.52 21.12 7.50
N GLN A 133 -6.76 21.52 7.22
CA GLN A 133 -7.23 22.86 7.54
C GLN A 133 -7.89 22.89 8.93
N LYS A 134 -7.60 23.95 9.68
CA LYS A 134 -8.31 24.33 10.91
C LYS A 134 -8.53 25.83 10.86
N GLU A 135 -9.79 26.26 10.98
CA GLU A 135 -10.14 27.70 10.95
C GLU A 135 -9.60 28.42 9.70
N LEU A 136 -9.67 27.75 8.53
CA LEU A 136 -9.14 28.21 7.23
C LEU A 136 -7.60 28.35 7.16
N GLU A 137 -6.88 27.93 8.20
CA GLU A 137 -5.43 27.88 8.20
C GLU A 137 -4.92 26.45 7.95
N TRP A 138 -3.94 26.32 7.07
CA TRP A 138 -3.25 25.06 6.83
C TRP A 138 -2.30 24.75 7.98
N GLN A 139 -2.46 23.56 8.54
CA GLN A 139 -1.64 23.03 9.62
C GLN A 139 -1.01 21.72 9.17
N VAL A 140 0.18 21.43 9.70
CA VAL A 140 0.90 20.18 9.44
C VAL A 140 0.95 19.38 10.73
N THR A 141 0.57 18.11 10.67
CA THR A 141 0.79 17.16 11.75
C THR A 141 1.58 15.96 11.26
N TRP A 142 2.28 15.30 12.18
CA TRP A 142 3.08 14.13 11.91
C TRP A 142 2.47 12.93 12.61
N ALA A 143 2.16 11.89 11.85
CA ALA A 143 1.61 10.64 12.37
C ALA A 143 2.58 9.49 12.11
N ARG A 144 2.72 8.58 13.09
CA ARG A 144 3.50 7.36 12.91
C ARG A 144 2.69 6.36 12.07
N CYS A 145 3.38 5.62 11.22
CA CYS A 145 2.79 4.60 10.37
C CYS A 145 3.33 3.22 10.74
N THR A 146 2.45 2.22 10.75
CA THR A 146 2.81 0.81 10.98
C THR A 146 2.48 -0.01 9.74
N ILE A 147 3.43 -0.81 9.26
CA ILE A 147 3.21 -1.74 8.14
C ILE A 147 2.37 -2.93 8.61
N SER A 148 1.24 -3.17 7.95
CA SER A 148 0.45 -4.38 8.12
C SER A 148 0.83 -5.45 7.08
N LYS A 149 1.07 -6.68 7.55
CA LYS A 149 1.31 -7.84 6.66
C LYS A 149 -0.01 -8.44 6.18
N ASP A 150 -1.00 -8.53 7.06
CA ASP A 150 -2.31 -9.11 6.82
C ASP A 150 -3.30 -8.07 6.29
N PRO A 151 -4.46 -8.48 5.75
CA PRO A 151 -5.59 -7.56 5.59
C PRO A 151 -5.81 -6.77 6.89
N PHE A 152 -6.18 -5.49 6.80
CA PHE A 152 -6.44 -4.71 8.02
C PHE A 152 -7.63 -5.28 8.78
N TRP A 153 -8.62 -5.78 8.04
CA TRP A 153 -9.76 -6.48 8.60
C TRP A 153 -10.11 -7.71 7.76
N SER A 154 -10.53 -8.77 8.44
CA SER A 154 -11.05 -9.98 7.83
C SER A 154 -12.24 -10.45 8.64
N HIS A 155 -13.40 -10.54 8.00
CA HIS A 155 -14.60 -11.02 8.65
C HIS A 155 -14.44 -12.50 9.05
N PRO A 156 -14.77 -12.94 10.28
CA PRO A 156 -14.65 -14.35 10.71
C PRO A 156 -15.36 -15.36 9.78
N ARG A 157 -16.57 -15.02 9.31
CA ARG A 157 -17.35 -15.81 8.34
C ARG A 157 -16.78 -15.90 6.91
N ARG A 158 -15.68 -15.21 6.59
CA ARG A 158 -15.07 -15.15 5.23
C ARG A 158 -14.89 -16.52 4.57
N SER A 159 -14.49 -17.52 5.36
CA SER A 159 -14.14 -18.87 4.90
C SER A 159 -15.05 -19.94 5.50
N ALA A 160 -16.17 -19.55 6.12
CA ALA A 160 -17.09 -20.50 6.74
C ALA A 160 -17.74 -21.41 5.68
N THR A 161 -17.56 -22.72 5.84
CA THR A 161 -18.14 -23.75 4.96
C THR A 161 -18.73 -24.87 5.82
N PRO A 162 -20.06 -25.08 5.84
CA PRO A 162 -21.09 -24.33 5.13
C PRO A 162 -21.30 -22.91 5.71
N PRO A 163 -21.91 -21.97 4.97
CA PRO A 163 -22.33 -20.69 5.52
C PRO A 163 -23.27 -20.88 6.71
N GLU A 164 -23.12 -20.06 7.76
CA GLU A 164 -24.05 -20.06 8.90
C GLU A 164 -25.47 -19.70 8.44
N ARG A 165 -26.49 -20.23 9.13
CA ARG A 165 -27.89 -19.88 8.88
C ARG A 165 -28.09 -18.40 9.23
N PHE A 166 -28.54 -17.62 8.25
CA PHE A 166 -28.84 -16.19 8.38
C PHE A 166 -30.22 -15.94 8.99
#